data_AF-A0A7H1J9Z9-F1
#
_entry.id   AF-A0A7H1J9Z9-F1
#
_cell.length_a   1.000
_cell.length_b   1.000
_cell.length_c   1.000
_cell.angle_alpha   90.00
_cell.angle_beta   90.00
_cell.angle_gamma   90.00
#
_symmetry.space_group_name_H-M   'P 1'
#
loop_
_entity.id
_entity.type
_entity.pdbx_description
1 polymer ?
#
loop_
_entity_poly.entity_id
_entity_poly.type
_entity_poly.pdbx_seq_one_letter_code
_entity_poly.pdbx_strand_id
1 'polypeptide(L)'
;MACLVRENIKVAFSQSKSVNPSLLLQKGMLEVEENGVKNSDSKSDNKKTAHLEKIVELSAPDEYKNAFNRWSDLTSDVNGFQQSVMMLENRLLIGLTGNAALETGCSLSRNYGMPYIPGSSIKGVVRACAKQYLPDSAAAIEQLFGTYDSDEPNRVAGTVTFHDAWWIPEDGVKPFVLDVVTTHHQEYYNAKKAEPSDKDSPIPNHLLAVQGSFLFVLEGNPKSIELCQTILEKALADNGIGAKTASGYGYMKLNPELAATLKREAGTRLPPEIRERRQAEAQRRIEQERKAEEQAELAKPPSQIIDELNKSYQAKRDNEDYRIQVEAWIDKALLDWREADRKSLAACLKQVGYEPSNKKNPNYPIRKQRLQQLRGE
;
A
#
# COMPACT_ATOMS: atom_id res chain seq x y z
N MET A 1 -32.09 -30.51 14.21
CA MET A 1 -31.34 -29.66 15.17
C MET A 1 -31.13 -28.22 14.69
N ALA A 2 -30.69 -27.95 13.45
CA ALA A 2 -30.45 -26.58 12.98
C ALA A 2 -31.69 -25.65 12.98
N CYS A 3 -32.89 -26.18 12.74
CA CYS A 3 -34.14 -25.40 12.77
C CYS A 3 -34.49 -24.91 14.19
N LEU A 4 -34.38 -25.78 15.19
CA LEU A 4 -34.63 -25.49 16.61
C LEU A 4 -33.70 -24.41 17.18
N VAL A 5 -32.42 -24.41 16.78
CA VAL A 5 -31.46 -23.39 17.21
C VAL A 5 -31.81 -22.02 16.62
N ARG A 6 -32.28 -21.96 15.36
CA ARG A 6 -32.68 -20.72 14.69
C ARG A 6 -33.90 -20.06 15.33
N GLU A 7 -34.89 -20.84 15.75
CA GLU A 7 -36.08 -20.30 16.43
C GLU A 7 -35.72 -19.71 17.80
N ASN A 8 -34.87 -20.39 18.57
CA ASN A 8 -34.46 -19.93 19.89
C ASN A 8 -33.60 -18.66 19.87
N ILE A 9 -32.78 -18.44 18.83
CA ILE A 9 -31.94 -17.24 18.70
C ILE A 9 -32.63 -16.09 17.94
N LYS A 10 -33.81 -16.31 17.34
CA LYS A 10 -34.53 -15.32 16.54
C LYS A 10 -34.81 -14.03 17.31
N VAL A 11 -35.16 -14.15 18.59
CA VAL A 11 -35.41 -13.01 19.50
C VAL A 11 -34.12 -12.26 19.86
N ALA A 12 -32.99 -12.96 19.99
CA ALA A 12 -31.70 -12.33 20.26
C ALA A 12 -31.15 -11.59 19.01
N PHE A 13 -31.39 -12.13 17.81
CA PHE A 13 -30.99 -11.51 16.54
C PHE A 13 -31.83 -10.29 16.14
N SER A 14 -33.08 -10.19 16.61
CA SER A 14 -33.98 -9.07 16.28
C SER A 14 -33.71 -7.81 17.10
N GLN A 15 -32.85 -7.87 18.12
CA GLN A 15 -32.44 -6.71 18.92
C GLN A 15 -31.34 -5.92 18.19
N SER A 16 -31.74 -5.12 17.21
CA SER A 16 -30.88 -4.55 16.15
C SER A 16 -29.92 -3.42 16.55
N LYS A 17 -29.85 -2.99 17.82
CA LYS A 17 -29.09 -1.77 18.20
C LYS A 17 -27.59 -1.98 18.47
N SER A 18 -27.12 -3.22 18.62
CA SER A 18 -25.70 -3.52 18.89
C SER A 18 -25.22 -4.82 18.24
N VAL A 19 -25.91 -5.29 17.20
CA VAL A 19 -25.57 -6.58 16.57
C VAL A 19 -24.34 -6.41 15.69
N ASN A 20 -23.39 -7.35 15.80
CA ASN A 20 -22.20 -7.38 14.97
C ASN A 20 -22.57 -7.44 13.46
N PRO A 21 -22.13 -6.47 12.63
CA PRO A 21 -22.46 -6.45 11.20
C PRO A 21 -22.07 -7.73 10.43
N SER A 22 -20.96 -8.39 10.79
CA SER A 22 -20.54 -9.63 10.14
C SER A 22 -21.52 -10.77 10.38
N LEU A 23 -22.12 -10.81 11.57
CA LEU A 23 -23.15 -11.78 11.91
C LEU A 23 -24.44 -11.50 11.14
N LEU A 24 -24.84 -10.23 11.02
CA LEU A 24 -26.02 -9.84 10.25
C LEU A 24 -25.85 -10.14 8.76
N LEU A 25 -24.67 -9.88 8.20
CA LEU A 25 -24.38 -10.15 6.80
C LEU A 25 -24.40 -11.66 6.49
N GLN A 26 -23.84 -12.50 7.37
CA GLN A 26 -23.72 -13.94 7.10
C GLN A 26 -24.93 -14.76 7.53
N LYS A 27 -25.62 -14.36 8.62
CA LYS A 27 -26.64 -15.17 9.31
C LYS A 27 -27.91 -14.40 9.65
N GLY A 28 -27.95 -13.08 9.42
CA GLY A 28 -29.08 -12.24 9.81
C GLY A 28 -30.32 -12.39 8.92
N MET A 29 -30.18 -12.90 7.70
CA MET A 29 -31.31 -13.17 6.81
C MET A 29 -31.87 -14.57 7.10
N LEU A 30 -32.96 -14.63 7.87
CA LEU A 30 -33.54 -15.89 8.39
C LEU A 30 -34.43 -16.61 7.37
N GLU A 31 -35.01 -15.88 6.42
CA GLU A 31 -35.79 -16.41 5.31
C GLU A 31 -35.01 -16.13 4.02
N VAL A 32 -34.50 -17.18 3.39
CA VAL A 32 -33.98 -17.11 2.01
C VAL A 32 -35.13 -17.55 1.13
N GLU A 33 -35.61 -16.68 0.25
CA GLU A 33 -36.59 -17.11 -0.76
C GLU A 33 -35.89 -18.15 -1.66
N GLU A 34 -36.51 -19.33 -1.83
CA GLU A 34 -35.96 -20.36 -2.70
C GLU A 34 -35.85 -19.82 -4.13
N ASN A 35 -34.64 -19.89 -4.70
CA ASN A 35 -34.38 -19.59 -6.10
C ASN A 35 -35.23 -20.51 -7.00
N GLY A 36 -36.43 -20.08 -7.35
CA GLY A 36 -37.33 -20.85 -8.22
C GLY A 36 -38.82 -20.50 -8.17
N VAL A 37 -39.32 -19.93 -7.07
CA VAL A 37 -40.74 -19.53 -7.00
C VAL A 37 -40.88 -18.07 -7.42
N LYS A 38 -41.07 -17.85 -8.72
CA LYS A 38 -41.52 -16.55 -9.25
C LYS A 38 -42.94 -16.29 -8.73
N ASN A 39 -43.07 -15.58 -7.63
CA ASN A 39 -44.28 -14.77 -7.43
C ASN A 39 -44.15 -13.56 -8.35
N SER A 40 -45.15 -13.36 -9.20
CA SER A 40 -45.26 -12.33 -10.23
C SER A 40 -45.35 -10.89 -9.70
N ASP A 41 -45.03 -10.68 -8.42
CA ASP A 41 -45.08 -9.38 -7.76
C ASP A 41 -43.65 -8.99 -7.35
N SER A 42 -43.26 -7.78 -7.76
CA SER A 42 -42.01 -7.05 -7.55
C SER A 42 -41.59 -6.81 -6.08
N LYS A 43 -41.76 -7.79 -5.18
CA LYS A 43 -41.55 -7.65 -3.72
C LYS A 43 -40.28 -8.33 -3.18
N SER A 44 -39.55 -9.13 -3.96
CA SER A 44 -38.35 -9.84 -3.48
C SER A 44 -37.18 -8.90 -3.12
N ASP A 45 -37.00 -7.80 -3.85
CA ASP A 45 -35.97 -6.79 -3.57
C ASP A 45 -36.17 -6.08 -2.23
N ASN A 46 -37.41 -6.00 -1.74
CA ASN A 46 -37.72 -5.17 -0.57
C ASN A 46 -37.18 -5.77 0.75
N LYS A 47 -37.12 -7.10 0.87
CA LYS A 47 -36.62 -7.75 2.10
C LYS A 47 -35.09 -7.69 2.22
N LYS A 48 -34.37 -7.94 1.11
CA LYS A 48 -32.91 -7.84 1.06
C LYS A 48 -32.47 -6.41 1.31
N THR A 49 -33.08 -5.45 0.60
CA THR A 49 -32.78 -4.03 0.77
C THR A 49 -33.03 -3.56 2.20
N ALA A 50 -34.19 -3.87 2.78
CA ALA A 50 -34.49 -3.53 4.18
C ALA A 50 -33.52 -4.18 5.19
N HIS A 51 -32.96 -5.36 4.87
CA HIS A 51 -31.92 -5.99 5.70
C HIS A 51 -30.58 -5.24 5.59
N LEU A 52 -30.19 -4.84 4.38
CA LEU A 52 -28.96 -4.06 4.16
C LEU A 52 -29.05 -2.66 4.77
N GLU A 53 -30.21 -2.00 4.70
CA GLU A 53 -30.46 -0.69 5.34
C GLU A 53 -30.17 -0.72 6.84
N LYS A 54 -30.57 -1.81 7.53
CA LYS A 54 -30.26 -2.00 8.96
C LYS A 54 -28.75 -2.11 9.22
N ILE A 55 -27.99 -2.70 8.30
CA ILE A 55 -26.53 -2.82 8.44
C ILE A 55 -25.86 -1.45 8.23
N VAL A 56 -26.37 -0.66 7.28
CA VAL A 56 -25.88 0.70 6.98
C VAL A 56 -26.06 1.65 8.16
N GLU A 57 -27.04 1.42 9.02
CA GLU A 57 -27.25 2.22 10.22
C GLU A 57 -26.19 2.04 11.31
N LEU A 58 -25.42 0.94 11.27
CA LEU A 58 -24.46 0.57 12.32
C LEU A 58 -23.18 1.42 12.26
N SER A 59 -22.70 1.81 13.43
CA SER A 59 -21.44 2.52 13.63
C SER A 59 -20.39 1.60 14.27
N ALA A 60 -19.14 2.04 14.28
CA ALA A 60 -18.09 1.30 14.98
C ALA A 60 -18.36 1.21 16.49
N PRO A 61 -18.35 0.00 17.08
CA PRO A 61 -18.51 -0.18 18.51
C PRO A 61 -17.27 0.30 19.26
N ASP A 62 -17.41 0.63 20.54
CA ASP A 62 -16.29 1.15 21.35
C ASP A 62 -15.17 0.11 21.52
N GLU A 63 -15.51 -1.19 21.54
CA GLU A 63 -14.52 -2.28 21.53
C GLU A 63 -13.64 -2.25 20.28
N TYR A 64 -14.23 -1.92 19.12
CA TYR A 64 -13.45 -1.76 17.89
C TYR A 64 -12.54 -0.55 17.98
N LYS A 65 -13.04 0.60 18.44
CA LYS A 65 -12.24 1.82 18.59
C LYS A 65 -11.04 1.58 19.51
N ASN A 66 -11.25 0.86 20.62
CA ASN A 66 -10.19 0.48 21.55
C ASN A 66 -9.17 -0.49 20.91
N ALA A 67 -9.63 -1.47 20.13
CA ALA A 67 -8.75 -2.39 19.42
C ALA A 67 -7.95 -1.68 18.31
N PHE A 68 -8.60 -0.81 17.54
CA PHE A 68 -7.99 0.02 16.52
C PHE A 68 -6.92 0.93 17.10
N ASN A 69 -7.23 1.66 18.19
CA ASN A 69 -6.26 2.53 18.86
C ASN A 69 -5.04 1.75 19.34
N ARG A 70 -5.25 0.57 19.94
CA ARG A 70 -4.14 -0.30 20.36
C ARG A 70 -3.28 -0.75 19.18
N TRP A 71 -3.90 -1.12 18.06
CA TRP A 71 -3.19 -1.51 16.84
C TRP A 71 -2.40 -0.34 16.23
N SER A 72 -3.04 0.83 16.12
CA SER A 72 -2.42 2.06 15.64
C SER A 72 -1.25 2.50 16.51
N ASP A 73 -1.40 2.45 17.84
CA ASP A 73 -0.36 2.84 18.78
C ASP A 73 0.83 1.84 18.75
N LEU A 74 0.55 0.54 18.65
CA LEU A 74 1.56 -0.51 18.52
C LEU A 74 2.41 -0.31 17.26
N THR A 75 1.76 -0.06 16.13
CA THR A 75 2.39 0.02 14.80
C THR A 75 2.83 1.44 14.41
N SER A 76 2.69 2.42 15.31
CA SER A 76 3.26 3.77 15.13
C SER A 76 4.79 3.81 15.27
N ASP A 77 5.41 2.66 15.52
CA ASP A 77 6.86 2.50 15.65
C ASP A 77 7.56 2.48 14.29
N VAL A 78 8.21 3.59 13.96
CA VAL A 78 8.92 3.80 12.69
C VAL A 78 10.16 2.92 12.51
N ASN A 79 10.57 2.15 13.54
CA ASN A 79 11.75 1.30 13.47
C ASN A 79 11.52 -0.02 12.73
N GLY A 80 10.26 -0.40 12.50
CA GLY A 80 9.91 -1.62 11.77
C GLY A 80 8.56 -1.56 11.06
N PHE A 81 7.75 -0.52 11.31
CA PHE A 81 6.46 -0.34 10.68
C PHE A 81 6.42 0.95 9.86
N GLN A 82 5.66 0.89 8.77
CA GLN A 82 5.23 2.06 8.02
C GLN A 82 3.70 2.08 8.01
N GLN A 83 3.13 3.13 8.59
CA GLN A 83 1.70 3.41 8.54
C GLN A 83 1.39 4.36 7.38
N SER A 84 0.28 4.11 6.70
CA SER A 84 -0.32 5.07 5.79
C SER A 84 -1.82 5.09 5.95
N VAL A 85 -2.38 6.31 5.92
CA VAL A 85 -3.82 6.52 6.00
C VAL A 85 -4.32 6.86 4.62
N MET A 86 -5.21 6.04 4.09
CA MET A 86 -5.76 6.22 2.76
C MET A 86 -7.29 6.29 2.80
N MET A 87 -7.84 7.26 2.10
CA MET A 87 -9.27 7.50 1.97
C MET A 87 -9.76 6.93 0.65
N LEU A 88 -10.90 6.24 0.68
CA LEU A 88 -11.60 5.83 -0.52
C LEU A 88 -12.04 7.05 -1.33
N GLU A 89 -11.76 7.07 -2.63
CA GLU A 89 -12.27 8.10 -3.53
C GLU A 89 -13.75 7.89 -3.86
N ASN A 90 -14.16 6.63 -3.97
CA ASN A 90 -15.55 6.21 -4.16
C ASN A 90 -15.94 5.20 -3.07
N ARG A 91 -16.40 4.02 -3.49
CA ARG A 91 -16.85 2.94 -2.61
C ARG A 91 -15.95 1.73 -2.81
N LEU A 92 -15.88 0.90 -1.79
CA LEU A 92 -15.14 -0.36 -1.84
C LEU A 92 -16.09 -1.55 -1.82
N LEU A 93 -15.89 -2.45 -2.77
CA LEU A 93 -16.46 -3.80 -2.76
C LEU A 93 -15.31 -4.78 -2.58
N ILE A 94 -15.29 -5.51 -1.48
CA ILE A 94 -14.18 -6.41 -1.16
C ILE A 94 -14.67 -7.68 -0.49
N GLY A 95 -14.10 -8.84 -0.83
CA GLY A 95 -14.56 -10.09 -0.21
C GLY A 95 -15.97 -10.49 -0.65
N LEU A 96 -16.35 -10.20 -1.90
CA LEU A 96 -17.58 -10.72 -2.51
C LEU A 96 -17.52 -12.26 -2.53
N THR A 97 -18.21 -12.91 -1.60
CA THR A 97 -18.34 -14.38 -1.61
C THR A 97 -19.53 -14.77 -2.47
N GLY A 98 -19.28 -15.42 -3.61
CA GLY A 98 -20.32 -15.83 -4.57
C GLY A 98 -21.38 -16.80 -4.03
N ASN A 99 -21.13 -17.43 -2.87
CA ASN A 99 -22.06 -18.39 -2.24
C ASN A 99 -22.84 -17.82 -1.04
N ALA A 100 -22.73 -16.52 -0.75
CA ALA A 100 -23.52 -15.90 0.31
C ALA A 100 -24.95 -15.63 -0.19
N ALA A 101 -25.95 -15.91 0.65
CA ALA A 101 -27.38 -15.73 0.33
C ALA A 101 -27.76 -14.29 -0.06
N LEU A 102 -26.91 -13.30 0.25
CA LEU A 102 -27.11 -11.90 -0.10
C LEU A 102 -26.45 -11.50 -1.43
N GLU A 103 -25.69 -12.40 -2.07
CA GLU A 103 -24.90 -12.16 -3.30
C GLU A 103 -24.02 -10.90 -3.25
N THR A 104 -23.74 -10.44 -2.03
CA THR A 104 -23.06 -9.20 -1.70
C THR A 104 -22.21 -9.50 -0.47
N GLY A 105 -20.99 -9.00 -0.46
CA GLY A 105 -19.98 -9.40 0.52
C GLY A 105 -19.01 -8.28 0.78
N CYS A 106 -18.74 -8.07 2.05
CA CYS A 106 -17.63 -7.28 2.54
C CYS A 106 -16.71 -8.18 3.37
N SER A 107 -15.40 -8.01 3.26
CA SER A 107 -14.45 -8.55 4.25
C SER A 107 -14.66 -7.84 5.58
N LEU A 108 -15.38 -8.50 6.50
CA LEU A 108 -15.70 -7.97 7.82
C LEU A 108 -14.92 -8.70 8.91
N SER A 109 -14.40 -7.94 9.87
CA SER A 109 -13.80 -8.49 11.08
C SER A 109 -14.84 -9.32 11.81
N ARG A 110 -14.53 -10.58 12.10
CA ARG A 110 -15.45 -11.48 12.80
C ARG A 110 -15.87 -10.94 14.17
N ASN A 111 -14.92 -10.35 14.91
CA ASN A 111 -15.15 -9.98 16.30
C ASN A 111 -15.82 -8.61 16.43
N TYR A 112 -15.53 -7.68 15.51
CA TYR A 112 -16.00 -6.30 15.59
C TYR A 112 -17.04 -5.93 14.53
N GLY A 113 -17.16 -6.74 13.48
CA GLY A 113 -18.03 -6.50 12.33
C GLY A 113 -17.63 -5.30 11.47
N MET A 114 -16.49 -4.66 11.72
CA MET A 114 -15.99 -3.56 10.90
C MET A 114 -15.26 -4.06 9.66
N PRO A 115 -15.29 -3.30 8.55
CA PRO A 115 -14.62 -3.69 7.32
C PRO A 115 -13.10 -3.64 7.46
N TYR A 116 -12.44 -4.55 6.75
CA TYR A 116 -11.00 -4.55 6.61
C TYR A 116 -10.61 -4.99 5.20
N ILE A 117 -9.39 -4.65 4.80
CA ILE A 117 -8.80 -5.12 3.54
C ILE A 117 -7.78 -6.19 3.88
N PRO A 118 -7.94 -7.43 3.40
CA PRO A 118 -6.99 -8.48 3.70
C PRO A 118 -5.56 -8.13 3.24
N GLY A 119 -4.57 -8.37 4.09
CA GLY A 119 -3.15 -8.16 3.80
C GLY A 119 -2.69 -8.95 2.58
N SER A 120 -3.32 -10.10 2.31
CA SER A 120 -3.10 -10.88 1.08
C SER A 120 -3.58 -10.15 -0.18
N SER A 121 -4.71 -9.45 -0.13
CA SER A 121 -5.20 -8.61 -1.23
C SER A 121 -4.29 -7.42 -1.47
N ILE A 122 -3.81 -6.79 -0.39
CA ILE A 122 -2.86 -5.68 -0.45
C ILE A 122 -1.55 -6.16 -1.08
N LYS A 123 -0.96 -7.23 -0.55
CA LYS A 123 0.25 -7.85 -1.11
C LYS A 123 0.09 -8.20 -2.60
N GLY A 124 -1.07 -8.72 -2.98
CA GLY A 124 -1.40 -9.06 -4.37
C GLY A 124 -1.37 -7.85 -5.30
N VAL A 125 -2.07 -6.76 -4.94
CA VAL A 125 -2.13 -5.55 -5.79
C VAL A 125 -0.77 -4.86 -5.87
N VAL A 126 -0.04 -4.78 -4.76
CA VAL A 126 1.31 -4.18 -4.73
C VAL A 126 2.27 -5.01 -5.57
N ARG A 127 2.23 -6.35 -5.48
CA ARG A 127 3.07 -7.22 -6.31
C ARG A 127 2.75 -7.08 -7.80
N ALA A 128 1.47 -6.99 -8.17
CA ALA A 128 1.06 -6.80 -9.56
C ALA A 128 1.57 -5.45 -10.11
N CYS A 129 1.39 -4.38 -9.33
CA CYS A 129 1.92 -3.05 -9.66
C CYS A 129 3.45 -3.07 -9.78
N ALA A 130 4.17 -3.69 -8.84
CA ALA A 130 5.63 -3.82 -8.90
C ALA A 130 6.09 -4.50 -10.19
N LYS A 131 5.44 -5.60 -10.61
CA LYS A 131 5.77 -6.29 -11.88
C LYS A 131 5.53 -5.41 -13.11
N GLN A 132 4.50 -4.56 -13.07
CA GLN A 132 4.16 -3.68 -14.18
C GLN A 132 5.18 -2.52 -14.32
N TYR A 133 5.61 -1.92 -13.21
CA TYR A 133 6.46 -0.73 -13.23
C TYR A 133 7.97 -1.02 -13.07
N LEU A 134 8.34 -2.22 -12.62
CA LEU A 134 9.73 -2.65 -12.42
C LEU A 134 10.01 -4.00 -13.13
N PRO A 135 9.82 -4.08 -14.47
CA PRO A 135 9.88 -5.35 -15.21
C PRO A 135 11.26 -6.03 -15.13
N ASP A 136 12.33 -5.25 -15.05
CA ASP A 136 13.71 -5.77 -15.01
C ASP A 136 14.18 -6.12 -13.57
N SER A 137 13.28 -6.08 -12.59
CA SER A 137 13.61 -6.25 -11.15
C SER A 137 13.03 -7.52 -10.54
N ALA A 138 12.86 -8.59 -11.32
CA ALA A 138 12.21 -9.84 -10.88
C ALA A 138 12.77 -10.40 -9.55
N ALA A 139 14.11 -10.49 -9.42
CA ALA A 139 14.75 -10.99 -8.21
C ALA A 139 14.47 -10.11 -6.98
N ALA A 140 14.45 -8.78 -7.15
CA ALA A 140 14.13 -7.86 -6.05
C ALA A 140 12.65 -7.98 -5.64
N ILE A 141 11.74 -8.14 -6.61
CA ILE A 141 10.32 -8.39 -6.35
C ILE A 141 10.16 -9.72 -5.57
N GLU A 142 10.86 -10.79 -5.94
CA GLU A 142 10.81 -12.05 -5.21
C GLU A 142 11.36 -11.93 -3.78
N GLN A 143 12.39 -11.12 -3.55
CA GLN A 143 12.85 -10.84 -2.18
C GLN A 143 11.79 -10.13 -1.34
N LEU A 144 11.09 -9.14 -1.91
CA LEU A 144 10.07 -8.39 -1.18
C LEU A 144 8.81 -9.23 -0.90
N PHE A 145 8.34 -9.98 -1.89
CA PHE A 145 7.03 -10.66 -1.85
C PHE A 145 7.10 -12.18 -1.65
N GLY A 146 8.27 -12.80 -1.82
CA GLY A 146 8.46 -14.24 -1.87
C GLY A 146 8.22 -14.85 -3.26
N THR A 147 8.69 -16.08 -3.45
CA THR A 147 8.44 -16.87 -4.67
C THR A 147 6.98 -17.33 -4.74
N TYR A 148 6.50 -17.57 -5.97
CA TYR A 148 5.11 -18.00 -6.20
C TYR A 148 4.93 -19.52 -6.09
N ASP A 149 5.89 -20.27 -6.63
CA ASP A 149 5.79 -21.72 -6.77
C ASP A 149 6.39 -22.43 -5.55
N SER A 150 5.62 -23.38 -5.01
CA SER A 150 6.08 -24.24 -3.93
C SER A 150 7.17 -25.22 -4.38
N ASP A 151 7.31 -25.46 -5.68
CA ASP A 151 8.18 -26.52 -6.21
C ASP A 151 9.52 -25.98 -6.73
N GLU A 152 9.73 -24.66 -6.68
CA GLU A 152 11.01 -24.05 -7.03
C GLU A 152 12.12 -24.44 -6.04
N PRO A 153 13.33 -24.79 -6.50
CA PRO A 153 14.42 -25.22 -5.61
C PRO A 153 14.97 -24.08 -4.73
N ASN A 154 14.91 -22.83 -5.18
CA ASN A 154 15.45 -21.65 -4.49
C ASN A 154 14.33 -20.75 -3.95
N ARG A 155 13.47 -21.29 -3.08
CA ARG A 155 12.38 -20.50 -2.47
C ARG A 155 12.91 -19.45 -1.52
N VAL A 156 12.34 -18.25 -1.61
CA VAL A 156 12.56 -17.18 -0.64
C VAL A 156 11.24 -16.75 -0.03
N ALA A 157 11.26 -16.54 1.29
CA ALA A 157 10.18 -15.86 1.97
C ALA A 157 10.26 -14.35 1.67
N GLY A 158 9.11 -13.71 1.53
CA GLY A 158 9.06 -12.25 1.38
C GLY A 158 9.58 -11.56 2.64
N THR A 159 10.39 -10.51 2.46
CA THR A 159 10.97 -9.71 3.55
C THR A 159 10.02 -8.66 4.11
N VAL A 160 8.90 -8.40 3.43
CA VAL A 160 7.88 -7.42 3.85
C VAL A 160 6.58 -8.14 4.20
N THR A 161 6.08 -7.85 5.39
CA THR A 161 4.77 -8.30 5.87
C THR A 161 3.73 -7.23 5.56
N PHE A 162 2.65 -7.64 4.90
CA PHE A 162 1.50 -6.81 4.57
C PHE A 162 0.38 -7.16 5.55
N HIS A 163 0.13 -6.30 6.52
CA HIS A 163 -0.96 -6.49 7.47
C HIS A 163 -2.31 -6.15 6.84
N ASP A 164 -3.38 -6.66 7.44
CA ASP A 164 -4.74 -6.23 7.09
C ASP A 164 -4.86 -4.71 7.29
N ALA A 165 -5.49 -4.01 6.34
CA ALA A 165 -5.80 -2.59 6.53
C ALA A 165 -7.12 -2.45 7.29
N TRP A 166 -7.09 -1.74 8.42
CA TRP A 166 -8.23 -1.57 9.32
C TRP A 166 -9.00 -0.29 8.97
N TRP A 167 -10.33 -0.34 8.96
CA TRP A 167 -11.16 0.84 8.76
C TRP A 167 -11.00 1.83 9.93
N ILE A 168 -10.84 3.11 9.64
CA ILE A 168 -10.55 4.12 10.66
C ILE A 168 -11.88 4.66 11.21
N PRO A 169 -12.14 4.52 12.53
CA PRO A 169 -13.36 5.05 13.14
C PRO A 169 -13.29 6.56 13.27
N GLU A 170 -13.95 7.26 12.34
CA GLU A 170 -14.13 8.72 12.37
C GLU A 170 -15.50 9.08 12.97
N ASP A 171 -15.57 10.16 13.75
CA ASP A 171 -16.81 10.60 14.38
C ASP A 171 -17.86 10.99 13.33
N GLY A 172 -19.07 10.43 13.46
CA GLY A 172 -20.17 10.68 12.54
C GLY A 172 -20.08 9.94 11.20
N VAL A 173 -18.98 9.24 10.92
CA VAL A 173 -18.82 8.45 9.69
C VAL A 173 -19.24 7.00 9.95
N LYS A 174 -20.09 6.46 9.07
CA LYS A 174 -20.49 5.04 9.10
C LYS A 174 -19.72 4.26 8.04
N PRO A 175 -19.26 3.03 8.34
CA PRO A 175 -18.43 2.25 7.43
C PRO A 175 -19.19 1.75 6.19
N PHE A 176 -20.50 1.52 6.31
CA PHE A 176 -21.30 0.90 5.27
C PHE A 176 -22.20 1.91 4.56
N VAL A 177 -22.41 1.67 3.27
CA VAL A 177 -23.34 2.43 2.44
C VAL A 177 -24.08 1.47 1.51
N LEU A 178 -25.34 1.78 1.24
CA LEU A 178 -26.13 1.05 0.25
C LEU A 178 -25.75 1.53 -1.15
N ASP A 179 -25.49 0.58 -2.04
CA ASP A 179 -25.19 0.81 -3.45
C ASP A 179 -26.17 0.01 -4.33
N VAL A 180 -26.23 0.33 -5.62
CA VAL A 180 -27.09 -0.32 -6.59
C VAL A 180 -26.33 -0.64 -7.87
N VAL A 181 -26.44 -1.89 -8.32
CA VAL A 181 -26.01 -2.31 -9.66
C VAL A 181 -27.24 -2.73 -10.44
N THR A 182 -27.49 -2.06 -11.55
CA THR A 182 -28.66 -2.30 -12.39
C THR A 182 -28.25 -3.11 -13.62
N THR A 183 -28.68 -4.36 -13.71
CA THR A 183 -28.49 -5.17 -14.91
C THR A 183 -29.69 -5.06 -15.83
N HIS A 184 -29.46 -4.77 -17.11
CA HIS A 184 -30.53 -4.74 -18.12
C HIS A 184 -30.75 -6.12 -18.76
N HIS A 185 -29.68 -6.81 -19.17
CA HIS A 185 -29.77 -8.02 -19.98
C HIS A 185 -29.56 -9.32 -19.19
N GLN A 186 -30.19 -9.46 -18.02
CA GLN A 186 -29.97 -10.62 -17.14
C GLN A 186 -30.35 -11.95 -17.79
N GLU A 187 -31.38 -11.98 -18.63
CA GLU A 187 -31.79 -13.19 -19.37
C GLU A 187 -30.76 -13.61 -20.42
N TYR A 188 -30.11 -12.65 -21.08
CA TYR A 188 -29.01 -12.90 -22.02
C TYR A 188 -27.78 -13.45 -21.28
N TYR A 189 -27.36 -12.80 -20.18
CA TYR A 189 -26.22 -13.28 -19.39
C TYR A 189 -26.43 -14.67 -18.79
N ASN A 190 -27.68 -15.04 -18.49
CA ASN A 190 -28.04 -16.38 -18.00
C ASN A 190 -28.32 -17.39 -19.14
N ALA A 191 -27.97 -17.07 -20.39
CA ALA A 191 -28.21 -17.90 -21.57
C ALA A 191 -29.68 -18.32 -21.78
N LYS A 192 -30.64 -17.57 -21.21
CA LYS A 192 -32.09 -17.76 -21.41
C LYS A 192 -32.57 -17.08 -22.69
N LYS A 193 -31.84 -16.07 -23.17
CA LYS A 193 -32.00 -15.43 -24.49
C LYS A 193 -30.68 -15.49 -25.25
N ALA A 194 -30.76 -15.70 -26.56
CA ALA A 194 -29.59 -15.74 -27.44
C ALA A 194 -28.97 -14.35 -27.68
N GLU A 195 -29.77 -13.29 -27.66
CA GLU A 195 -29.34 -11.92 -27.93
C GLU A 195 -29.92 -10.95 -26.89
N PRO A 196 -29.16 -9.91 -26.48
CA PRO A 196 -29.66 -8.84 -25.62
C PRO A 196 -30.62 -7.93 -26.39
N SER A 197 -31.62 -7.35 -25.72
CA SER A 197 -32.57 -6.42 -26.33
C SER A 197 -32.60 -5.08 -25.61
N ASP A 198 -32.66 -3.98 -26.37
CA ASP A 198 -32.84 -2.62 -25.83
C ASP A 198 -34.18 -2.42 -25.08
N LYS A 199 -35.09 -3.40 -25.15
CA LYS A 199 -36.37 -3.40 -24.43
C LYS A 199 -36.31 -4.14 -23.10
N ASP A 200 -35.17 -4.70 -22.72
CA ASP A 200 -35.03 -5.39 -21.46
C ASP A 200 -35.10 -4.38 -20.29
N SER A 201 -35.91 -4.70 -19.29
CA SER A 201 -36.14 -3.81 -18.15
C SER A 201 -34.93 -3.76 -17.22
N PRO A 202 -34.59 -2.59 -16.63
CA PRO A 202 -33.57 -2.51 -15.60
C PRO A 202 -33.97 -3.31 -14.37
N ILE A 203 -33.05 -4.11 -13.83
CA ILE A 203 -33.23 -4.87 -12.59
C ILE A 203 -32.24 -4.32 -11.56
N PRO A 204 -32.65 -3.38 -10.68
CA PRO A 204 -31.78 -2.78 -9.68
C PRO A 204 -31.47 -3.78 -8.56
N ASN A 205 -30.19 -4.14 -8.37
CA ASN A 205 -29.76 -5.01 -7.30
C ASN A 205 -28.99 -4.20 -6.25
N HIS A 206 -29.59 -4.07 -5.06
CA HIS A 206 -28.95 -3.38 -3.94
C HIS A 206 -27.84 -4.23 -3.32
N LEU A 207 -26.73 -3.57 -3.00
CA LEU A 207 -25.55 -4.19 -2.42
C LEU A 207 -24.91 -3.35 -1.33
N LEU A 208 -24.22 -4.03 -0.43
CA LEU A 208 -23.47 -3.39 0.65
C LEU A 208 -22.09 -2.99 0.13
N ALA A 209 -21.79 -1.70 0.18
CA ALA A 209 -20.47 -1.16 -0.11
C ALA A 209 -19.87 -0.50 1.14
N VAL A 210 -18.55 -0.27 1.09
CA VAL A 210 -17.81 0.38 2.18
C VAL A 210 -17.34 1.77 1.76
N GLN A 211 -17.30 2.68 2.72
CA GLN A 211 -16.81 4.06 2.58
C GLN A 211 -15.87 4.44 3.73
N GLY A 212 -15.20 5.58 3.61
CA GLY A 212 -14.30 6.12 4.65
C GLY A 212 -12.83 5.80 4.39
N SER A 213 -12.04 5.83 5.47
CA SER A 213 -10.59 5.71 5.43
C SER A 213 -10.08 4.41 6.05
N PHE A 214 -8.90 3.96 5.61
CA PHE A 214 -8.23 2.75 6.10
C PHE A 214 -6.80 3.06 6.55
N LEU A 215 -6.38 2.40 7.63
CA LEU A 215 -5.01 2.38 8.12
C LEU A 215 -4.29 1.17 7.53
N PHE A 216 -3.36 1.41 6.63
CA PHE A 216 -2.46 0.42 6.06
C PHE A 216 -1.20 0.33 6.92
N VAL A 217 -0.70 -0.89 7.12
CA VAL A 217 0.51 -1.14 7.89
C VAL A 217 1.40 -2.13 7.15
N LEU A 218 2.63 -1.72 6.84
CA LEU A 218 3.70 -2.57 6.35
C LEU A 218 4.73 -2.80 7.45
N GLU A 219 5.29 -4.00 7.52
CA GLU A 219 6.33 -4.36 8.49
C GLU A 219 7.53 -4.99 7.79
N GLY A 220 8.75 -4.61 8.17
CA GLY A 220 9.98 -5.19 7.65
C GLY A 220 11.18 -4.25 7.69
N ASN A 221 12.19 -4.55 6.87
CA ASN A 221 13.34 -3.66 6.72
C ASN A 221 12.87 -2.31 6.13
N PRO A 222 13.28 -1.16 6.67
CA PRO A 222 12.55 0.04 6.29
C PRO A 222 12.87 0.60 4.90
N LYS A 223 14.01 0.25 4.29
CA LYS A 223 14.23 0.52 2.86
C LYS A 223 13.24 -0.29 1.99
N SER A 224 12.96 -1.52 2.39
CA SER A 224 12.00 -2.39 1.71
C SER A 224 10.56 -1.92 1.91
N ILE A 225 10.17 -1.52 3.13
CA ILE A 225 8.81 -1.04 3.39
C ILE A 225 8.54 0.32 2.72
N GLU A 226 9.53 1.21 2.63
CA GLU A 226 9.41 2.51 1.94
C GLU A 226 9.14 2.32 0.45
N LEU A 227 9.89 1.41 -0.19
CA LEU A 227 9.64 1.04 -1.57
C LEU A 227 8.25 0.42 -1.74
N CYS A 228 7.88 -0.55 -0.89
CA CYS A 228 6.55 -1.16 -0.94
C CYS A 228 5.41 -0.16 -0.66
N GLN A 229 5.63 0.83 0.21
CA GLN A 229 4.68 1.90 0.49
C GLN A 229 4.46 2.78 -0.75
N THR A 230 5.53 3.14 -1.44
CA THR A 230 5.47 3.90 -2.71
C THR A 230 4.68 3.12 -3.77
N ILE A 231 4.95 1.82 -3.90
CA ILE A 231 4.22 0.95 -4.84
C ILE A 231 2.76 0.79 -4.42
N LEU A 232 2.47 0.69 -3.12
CA LEU A 232 1.11 0.60 -2.58
C LEU A 232 0.27 1.84 -2.92
N GLU A 233 0.80 3.03 -2.66
CA GLU A 233 0.13 4.29 -3.00
C GLU A 233 -0.19 4.35 -4.49
N LYS A 234 0.78 4.01 -5.33
CA LYS A 234 0.60 3.96 -6.78
C LYS A 234 -0.43 2.92 -7.20
N ALA A 235 -0.37 1.71 -6.64
CA ALA A 235 -1.29 0.62 -6.96
C ALA A 235 -2.74 1.00 -6.64
N LEU A 236 -2.98 1.65 -5.51
CA LEU A 236 -4.32 2.05 -5.10
C LEU A 236 -4.85 3.26 -5.86
N ALA A 237 -3.96 4.16 -6.31
CA ALA A 237 -4.33 5.30 -7.14
C ALA A 237 -4.61 4.92 -8.61
N ASP A 238 -3.83 3.98 -9.18
CA ASP A 238 -3.91 3.66 -10.61
C ASP A 238 -4.84 2.47 -10.91
N ASN A 239 -4.86 1.46 -10.04
CA ASN A 239 -5.56 0.18 -10.28
C ASN A 239 -6.76 -0.02 -9.37
N GLY A 240 -6.76 0.59 -8.19
CA GLY A 240 -7.71 0.30 -7.11
C GLY A 240 -7.56 -1.12 -6.54
N ILE A 241 -8.36 -1.44 -5.53
CA ILE A 241 -8.38 -2.77 -4.88
C ILE A 241 -9.81 -3.27 -4.67
N GLY A 242 -10.00 -4.58 -4.76
CA GLY A 242 -11.31 -5.22 -4.59
C GLY A 242 -11.98 -5.52 -5.91
N ALA A 243 -13.32 -5.52 -5.90
CA ALA A 243 -14.15 -5.88 -7.04
C ALA A 243 -14.63 -4.63 -7.81
N LYS A 244 -14.91 -4.82 -9.10
CA LYS A 244 -15.45 -3.78 -10.01
C LYS A 244 -14.57 -2.51 -10.08
N THR A 245 -13.25 -2.67 -10.00
CA THR A 245 -12.30 -1.54 -10.15
C THR A 245 -12.44 -0.85 -11.51
N ALA A 246 -12.72 -1.58 -12.58
CA ALA A 246 -13.01 -1.00 -13.90
C ALA A 246 -14.21 -0.02 -13.92
N SER A 247 -15.08 -0.08 -12.90
CA SER A 247 -16.21 0.85 -12.71
C SER A 247 -15.93 1.93 -11.66
N GLY A 248 -14.68 2.08 -11.20
CA GLY A 248 -14.24 3.13 -10.28
C GLY A 248 -14.29 2.77 -8.79
N TYR A 249 -14.54 1.51 -8.43
CA TYR A 249 -14.54 1.06 -7.04
C TYR A 249 -13.12 0.79 -6.52
N GLY A 250 -12.89 1.06 -5.23
CA GLY A 250 -11.67 0.64 -4.53
C GLY A 250 -10.43 1.50 -4.78
N TYR A 251 -10.57 2.62 -5.47
CA TYR A 251 -9.51 3.63 -5.62
C TYR A 251 -9.34 4.41 -4.32
N MET A 252 -8.09 4.72 -3.98
CA MET A 252 -7.76 5.45 -2.75
C MET A 252 -6.67 6.48 -2.95
N LYS A 253 -6.69 7.50 -2.09
CA LYS A 253 -5.67 8.53 -1.99
C LYS A 253 -5.21 8.71 -0.55
N LEU A 254 -4.00 9.24 -0.37
CA LEU A 254 -3.52 9.60 0.96
C LEU A 254 -4.44 10.64 1.62
N ASN A 255 -4.66 10.47 2.92
CA ASN A 255 -5.36 11.45 3.76
C ASN A 255 -4.39 11.95 4.87
N PRO A 256 -3.59 12.99 4.57
CA PRO A 256 -2.57 13.47 5.49
C PRO A 256 -3.15 14.14 6.74
N GLU A 257 -4.35 14.72 6.66
CA GLU A 257 -5.02 15.36 7.80
C GLU A 257 -5.43 14.33 8.84
N LEU A 258 -6.04 13.22 8.39
CA LEU A 258 -6.39 12.11 9.29
C LEU A 258 -5.15 11.39 9.81
N ALA A 259 -4.11 11.21 8.99
CA ALA A 259 -2.82 10.69 9.44
C ALA A 259 -2.19 11.52 10.57
N ALA A 260 -2.19 12.86 10.42
CA ALA A 260 -1.68 13.78 11.43
C ALA A 260 -2.50 13.73 12.73
N THR A 261 -3.82 13.54 12.60
CA THR A 261 -4.73 13.39 13.75
C THR A 261 -4.43 12.10 14.51
N LEU A 262 -4.40 10.94 13.83
CA LEU A 262 -4.06 9.66 14.47
C LEU A 262 -2.68 9.68 15.13
N LYS A 263 -1.68 10.29 14.48
CA LYS A 263 -0.33 10.43 15.05
C LYS A 263 -0.32 11.27 16.32
N ARG A 264 -1.09 12.36 16.37
CA ARG A 264 -1.23 13.22 17.55
C ARG A 264 -1.88 12.46 18.70
N GLU A 265 -2.97 11.77 18.43
CA GLU A 265 -3.67 10.98 19.44
C GLU A 265 -2.81 9.83 19.97
N ALA A 266 -2.11 9.10 19.09
CA ALA A 266 -1.16 8.06 19.49
C ALA A 266 -0.07 8.64 20.41
N GLY A 267 0.43 9.83 20.10
CA GLY A 267 1.39 10.55 20.95
C GLY A 267 0.86 10.91 22.34
N THR A 268 -0.46 11.10 22.48
CA THR A 268 -1.11 11.33 23.79
C THR A 268 -1.40 10.04 24.56
N ARG A 269 -1.69 8.93 23.85
CA ARG A 269 -1.99 7.61 24.47
C ARG A 269 -0.74 6.87 24.91
N LEU A 270 0.38 7.03 24.20
CA LEU A 270 1.64 6.34 24.51
C LEU A 270 2.33 6.94 25.74
N PRO A 271 2.81 6.10 26.69
CA PRO A 271 3.66 6.54 27.78
C PRO A 271 4.92 7.29 27.29
N PRO A 272 5.37 8.34 27.99
CA PRO A 272 6.56 9.12 27.60
C PRO A 272 7.81 8.25 27.39
N GLU A 273 8.03 7.26 28.26
CA GLU A 273 9.17 6.34 28.18
C GLU A 273 9.23 5.56 26.86
N ILE A 274 8.08 5.08 26.39
CA ILE A 274 7.99 4.35 25.11
C ILE A 274 8.27 5.29 23.95
N ARG A 275 7.78 6.53 24.02
CA ARG A 275 7.98 7.55 22.98
C ARG A 275 9.46 7.91 22.86
N GLU A 276 10.11 8.20 23.97
CA GLU A 276 11.54 8.54 24.02
C GLU A 276 12.41 7.38 23.53
N ARG A 277 12.12 6.15 23.94
CA ARG A 277 12.82 4.96 23.46
C ARG A 277 12.73 4.82 21.94
N ARG A 278 11.51 4.92 21.38
CA ARG A 278 11.28 4.82 19.92
C ARG A 278 12.02 5.91 19.15
N GLN A 279 12.03 7.15 19.67
CA GLN A 279 12.76 8.26 19.07
C GLN A 279 14.28 8.05 19.11
N ALA A 280 14.82 7.57 20.23
CA ALA A 280 16.25 7.28 20.37
C ALA A 280 16.68 6.14 19.43
N GLU A 281 15.88 5.09 19.29
CA GLU A 281 16.12 4.00 18.35
C GLU A 281 16.11 4.49 16.90
N ALA A 282 15.13 5.32 16.52
CA ALA A 282 15.05 5.90 15.19
C ALA A 282 16.26 6.78 14.87
N GLN A 283 16.69 7.63 15.82
CA GLN A 283 17.89 8.47 15.67
C GLN A 283 19.16 7.63 15.53
N ARG A 284 19.33 6.60 16.37
CA ARG A 284 20.48 5.69 16.29
C ARG A 284 20.54 4.98 14.95
N ARG A 285 19.39 4.58 14.41
CA ARG A 285 19.30 3.93 13.11
C ARG A 285 19.66 4.88 11.98
N ILE A 286 19.11 6.09 11.95
CA ILE A 286 19.47 7.12 10.96
C ILE A 286 20.98 7.38 10.98
N GLU A 287 21.57 7.48 12.18
CA GLU A 287 23.02 7.67 12.32
C GLU A 287 23.82 6.46 11.80
N GLN A 288 23.37 5.24 12.07
CA GLN A 288 24.00 4.02 11.55
C GLN A 288 23.90 3.94 10.03
N GLU A 289 22.75 4.29 9.45
CA GLU A 289 22.55 4.32 8.00
C GLU A 289 23.44 5.37 7.34
N ARG A 290 23.51 6.58 7.91
CA ARG A 290 24.42 7.62 7.43
C ARG A 290 25.88 7.15 7.45
N LYS A 291 26.33 6.54 8.56
CA LYS A 291 27.68 5.98 8.65
C LYS A 291 27.93 4.85 7.66
N ALA A 292 26.94 3.98 7.45
CA ALA A 292 27.05 2.89 6.48
C ALA A 292 27.11 3.41 5.05
N GLU A 293 26.36 4.47 4.73
CA GLU A 293 26.40 5.14 3.43
C GLU A 293 27.73 5.87 3.21
N GLU A 294 28.23 6.59 4.20
CA GLU A 294 29.57 7.19 4.17
C GLU A 294 30.67 6.13 3.97
N GLN A 295 30.59 5.00 4.68
CA GLN A 295 31.52 3.89 4.51
C GLN A 295 31.39 3.21 3.14
N ALA A 296 30.18 3.01 2.64
CA ALA A 296 29.95 2.44 1.31
C ALA A 296 30.48 3.37 0.20
N GLU A 297 30.30 4.68 0.35
CA GLU A 297 30.85 5.70 -0.55
C GLU A 297 32.38 5.68 -0.52
N LEU A 298 32.99 5.58 0.67
CA LEU A 298 34.43 5.43 0.83
C LEU A 298 34.94 4.07 0.33
N ALA A 299 34.12 3.02 0.31
CA ALA A 299 34.49 1.70 -0.20
C ALA A 299 34.28 1.55 -1.72
N LYS A 300 33.68 2.54 -2.41
CA LYS A 300 33.47 2.47 -3.86
C LYS A 300 34.78 2.21 -4.61
N PRO A 301 34.83 1.16 -5.46
CA PRO A 301 36.00 0.84 -6.25
C PRO A 301 36.23 1.91 -7.35
N PRO A 302 37.48 2.10 -7.79
CA PRO A 302 37.82 3.08 -8.83
C PRO A 302 36.97 2.99 -10.10
N SER A 303 36.66 1.79 -10.57
CA SER A 303 35.87 1.56 -11.78
C SER A 303 34.45 2.12 -11.69
N GLN A 304 33.78 1.93 -10.55
CA GLN A 304 32.42 2.44 -10.35
C GLN A 304 32.38 3.97 -10.30
N ILE A 305 33.36 4.60 -9.67
CA ILE A 305 33.47 6.06 -9.62
C ILE A 305 33.67 6.63 -11.04
N ILE A 306 34.53 6.00 -11.84
CA ILE A 306 34.77 6.39 -13.23
C ILE A 306 33.49 6.24 -14.07
N ASP A 307 32.77 5.13 -13.93
CA ASP A 307 31.49 4.91 -14.61
C ASP A 307 30.42 5.93 -14.20
N GLU A 308 30.37 6.29 -12.92
CA GLU A 308 29.44 7.29 -12.38
C GLU A 308 29.73 8.69 -12.94
N LEU A 309 31.01 9.10 -12.97
CA LEU A 309 31.47 10.34 -13.59
C LEU A 309 31.09 10.39 -15.07
N ASN A 310 31.37 9.33 -15.83
CA ASN A 310 31.06 9.27 -17.26
C ASN A 310 29.57 9.46 -17.54
N LYS A 311 28.69 8.88 -16.73
CA LYS A 311 27.23 8.95 -16.93
C LYS A 311 26.64 10.27 -16.46
N SER A 312 27.08 10.78 -15.31
CA SER A 312 26.31 11.77 -14.55
C SER A 312 26.97 13.15 -14.49
N TYR A 313 28.26 13.27 -14.79
CA TYR A 313 29.00 14.50 -14.51
C TYR A 313 28.41 15.73 -15.23
N GLN A 314 28.11 15.63 -16.52
CA GLN A 314 27.56 16.77 -17.29
C GLN A 314 26.20 17.25 -16.75
N ALA A 315 25.35 16.33 -16.30
CA ALA A 315 24.03 16.66 -15.77
C ALA A 315 24.09 17.27 -14.37
N LYS A 316 25.10 16.90 -13.57
CA LYS A 316 25.22 17.29 -12.15
C LYS A 316 26.35 18.28 -11.85
N ARG A 317 27.14 18.71 -12.84
CA ARG A 317 28.33 19.57 -12.65
C ARG A 317 28.07 20.92 -11.96
N ASP A 318 26.82 21.39 -11.99
CA ASP A 318 26.39 22.66 -11.40
C ASP A 318 25.79 22.47 -10.00
N ASN A 319 25.57 21.23 -9.54
CA ASN A 319 25.20 20.91 -8.17
C ASN A 319 26.44 21.00 -7.26
N GLU A 320 26.33 21.77 -6.16
CA GLU A 320 27.43 22.04 -5.24
C GLU A 320 27.90 20.79 -4.48
N ASP A 321 26.98 20.00 -3.94
CA ASP A 321 27.30 18.77 -3.22
C ASP A 321 28.03 17.76 -4.12
N TYR A 322 27.57 17.65 -5.37
CA TYR A 322 28.20 16.77 -6.35
C TYR A 322 29.62 17.23 -6.69
N ARG A 323 29.88 18.54 -6.76
CA ARG A 323 31.25 19.04 -6.97
C ARG A 323 32.16 18.69 -5.81
N ILE A 324 31.69 18.86 -4.57
CA ILE A 324 32.45 18.49 -3.38
C ILE A 324 32.77 16.99 -3.39
N GLN A 325 31.80 16.15 -3.77
CA GLN A 325 31.99 14.71 -3.92
C GLN A 325 33.04 14.36 -4.98
N VAL A 326 33.02 15.03 -6.14
CA VAL A 326 34.03 14.81 -7.20
C VAL A 326 35.43 15.18 -6.72
N GLU A 327 35.59 16.30 -6.01
CA GLU A 327 36.89 16.69 -5.43
C GLU A 327 37.35 15.66 -4.38
N ALA A 328 36.44 15.17 -3.53
CA ALA A 328 36.76 14.13 -2.54
C ALA A 328 37.21 12.81 -3.21
N TRP A 329 36.60 12.42 -4.33
CA TRP A 329 37.07 11.26 -5.11
C TRP A 329 38.45 11.48 -5.72
N ILE A 330 38.75 12.69 -6.21
CA ILE A 330 40.09 13.04 -6.74
C ILE A 330 41.13 12.98 -5.62
N ASP A 331 40.82 13.55 -4.44
CA ASP A 331 41.70 13.51 -3.28
C ASP A 331 41.98 12.07 -2.83
N LYS A 332 40.94 11.24 -2.73
CA LYS A 332 41.07 9.81 -2.45
C LYS A 332 41.92 9.08 -3.49
N ALA A 333 41.75 9.42 -4.77
CA ALA A 333 42.53 8.82 -5.84
C ALA A 333 44.01 9.18 -5.74
N LEU A 334 44.32 10.42 -5.40
CA LEU A 334 45.70 10.87 -5.19
C LEU A 334 46.35 10.23 -3.96
N LEU A 335 45.57 9.94 -2.91
CA LEU A 335 46.05 9.34 -1.67
C LEU A 335 46.36 7.84 -1.84
N ASP A 336 45.37 7.06 -2.30
CA ASP A 336 45.36 5.60 -2.09
C ASP A 336 45.22 4.76 -3.37
N TRP A 337 45.04 5.37 -4.55
CA TRP A 337 44.82 4.59 -5.77
C TRP A 337 46.11 4.19 -6.47
N ARG A 338 46.06 3.02 -7.12
CA ARG A 338 47.12 2.57 -8.02
C ARG A 338 47.27 3.53 -9.20
N GLU A 339 48.48 3.62 -9.72
CA GLU A 339 48.81 4.56 -10.81
C GLU A 339 47.94 4.34 -12.06
N ALA A 340 47.65 3.09 -12.41
CA ALA A 340 46.76 2.75 -13.52
C ALA A 340 45.35 3.32 -13.31
N ASP A 341 44.79 3.19 -12.11
CA ASP A 341 43.45 3.68 -11.76
C ASP A 341 43.39 5.22 -11.76
N ARG A 342 44.46 5.89 -11.29
CA ARG A 342 44.58 7.36 -11.34
C ARG A 342 44.65 7.89 -12.76
N LYS A 343 45.39 7.23 -13.65
CA LYS A 343 45.46 7.59 -15.07
C LYS A 343 44.11 7.41 -15.77
N SER A 344 43.39 6.33 -15.46
CA SER A 344 42.02 6.10 -15.95
C SER A 344 41.06 7.19 -15.49
N LEU A 345 41.14 7.62 -14.22
CA LEU A 345 40.35 8.74 -13.70
C LEU A 345 40.69 10.06 -14.40
N ALA A 346 41.97 10.37 -14.60
CA ALA A 346 42.39 11.59 -15.29
C ALA A 346 41.90 11.64 -16.75
N ALA A 347 41.86 10.49 -17.43
CA ALA A 347 41.32 10.38 -18.78
C ALA A 347 39.80 10.62 -18.79
N CYS A 348 39.07 9.99 -17.87
CA CYS A 348 37.64 10.20 -17.67
C CYS A 348 37.31 11.67 -17.40
N LEU A 349 37.97 12.30 -16.42
CA LEU A 349 37.75 13.71 -16.06
C LEU A 349 37.99 14.67 -17.24
N LYS A 350 39.00 14.38 -18.07
CA LYS A 350 39.25 15.14 -19.31
C LYS A 350 38.10 14.97 -20.32
N GLN A 351 37.61 13.75 -20.50
CA GLN A 351 36.51 13.44 -21.42
C GLN A 351 35.19 14.10 -20.99
N VAL A 352 34.87 14.06 -19.70
CA VAL A 352 33.63 14.65 -19.16
C VAL A 352 33.72 16.18 -19.02
N GLY A 353 34.84 16.82 -19.39
CA GLY A 353 34.98 18.28 -19.37
C GLY A 353 35.16 18.88 -17.98
N TYR A 354 35.88 18.19 -17.09
CA TYR A 354 36.25 18.73 -15.79
C TYR A 354 37.16 19.95 -15.90
N GLU A 355 38.15 19.92 -16.80
CA GLU A 355 38.98 21.08 -17.15
C GLU A 355 38.16 22.09 -17.98
N PRO A 356 37.98 23.34 -17.51
CA PRO A 356 37.24 24.35 -18.26
C PRO A 356 37.93 24.68 -19.59
N SER A 357 37.17 24.79 -20.69
CA SER A 357 37.74 25.18 -21.99
C SER A 357 38.25 26.62 -22.00
N ASN A 358 37.70 27.49 -21.14
CA ASN A 358 38.09 28.89 -21.03
C ASN A 358 39.25 29.07 -20.04
N LYS A 359 40.44 29.39 -20.55
CA LYS A 359 41.66 29.65 -19.76
C LYS A 359 41.56 30.84 -18.79
N LYS A 360 40.56 31.71 -18.95
CA LYS A 360 40.28 32.84 -18.03
C LYS A 360 39.42 32.44 -16.83
N ASN A 361 38.93 31.20 -16.77
CA ASN A 361 38.15 30.71 -15.62
C ASN A 361 39.07 30.58 -14.39
N PRO A 362 38.70 31.13 -13.21
CA PRO A 362 39.51 31.01 -11.98
C PRO A 362 39.86 29.58 -11.60
N ASN A 363 39.01 28.61 -11.94
CA ASN A 363 39.19 27.19 -11.63
C ASN A 363 40.06 26.46 -12.67
N TYR A 364 40.38 27.08 -13.82
CA TYR A 364 41.23 26.48 -14.85
C TYR A 364 42.61 26.02 -14.33
N PRO A 365 43.43 26.88 -13.68
CA PRO A 365 44.75 26.47 -13.20
C PRO A 365 44.66 25.36 -12.15
N ILE A 366 43.68 25.44 -11.24
CA ILE A 366 43.48 24.47 -10.14
C ILE A 366 43.16 23.09 -10.70
N ARG A 367 42.16 23.00 -11.59
CA ARG A 367 41.72 21.72 -12.16
C ARG A 367 42.76 21.10 -13.10
N LYS A 368 43.51 21.94 -13.83
CA LYS A 368 44.63 21.48 -14.65
C LYS A 368 45.73 20.85 -13.78
N GLN A 369 46.08 21.48 -12.66
CA GLN A 369 47.07 20.95 -11.73
C GLN A 369 46.64 19.60 -11.13
N ARG A 370 45.36 19.48 -10.74
CA ARG A 370 44.80 18.20 -10.25
C ARG A 370 44.92 17.08 -11.28
N LEU A 371 44.63 17.36 -12.56
CA LEU A 371 44.78 16.38 -13.65
C LEU A 371 46.24 15.96 -13.87
N GLN A 372 47.20 16.87 -13.67
CA GLN A 372 48.63 16.55 -13.75
C GLN A 372 49.06 15.65 -12.59
N GLN A 373 48.63 15.98 -11.36
CA GLN A 373 48.88 15.16 -10.17
C GLN A 373 48.35 13.72 -10.33
N LEU A 374 47.15 13.55 -10.91
CA LEU A 374 46.58 12.23 -11.17
C LEU A 374 47.38 11.43 -12.22
N ARG A 375 48.07 12.10 -13.14
CA ARG A 375 48.93 11.44 -14.14
C ARG A 375 50.33 11.12 -13.62
N GLY A 376 50.72 11.73 -12.49
CA GLY A 376 52.08 11.66 -11.94
C GLY A 376 53.07 12.60 -12.65
N GLU A 377 52.57 13.71 -13.20
CA GLU A 377 53.35 14.74 -13.92
C GLU A 377 53.84 15.88 -13.02
#